data_AF-K9R0X2-F1
#
_entry.id   AF-K9R0X2-F1
#
_cell.length_a   1.000
_cell.length_b   1.000
_cell.length_c   1.000
_cell.angle_alpha   90.00
_cell.angle_beta   90.00
_cell.angle_gamma   90.00
#
_symmetry.space_group_name_H-M   'P 1'
#
loop_
_entity.id
_entity.type
_entity.pdbx_description
1 polymer ?
#
loop_
_entity_poly.entity_id
_entity_poly.type
_entity_poly.pdbx_seq_one_letter_code
_entity_poly.pdbx_strand_id
1 'polypeptide(L)'
;MDEDEDILEIPLRPLVWMGDSLKNIRSFPEEVRASVGYALQLVQAGETPTDAKLFKGVGSGVYEIVKRYDTDTYRAVYAVKIGEKIYVLHAFQKKSTRGIKTPQADVDLIKQRYKDAVAREKQE
;
A
#
# COMPACT_ATOMS: atom_id res chain seq x y z
N MET A 1 -9.39 9.06 -42.29
CA MET A 1 -9.14 7.76 -41.67
C MET A 1 -8.79 8.13 -40.25
N ASP A 2 -9.86 8.42 -39.50
CA ASP A 2 -9.75 8.97 -38.15
C ASP A 2 -9.57 7.76 -37.24
N GLU A 3 -8.33 7.28 -37.18
CA GLU A 3 -7.88 6.32 -36.18
C GLU A 3 -7.50 7.10 -34.92
N ASP A 4 -8.45 7.88 -34.39
CA ASP A 4 -8.47 8.14 -32.95
C ASP A 4 -8.95 6.82 -32.32
N GLU A 5 -8.07 5.82 -32.28
CA GLU A 5 -8.26 4.63 -31.45
C GLU A 5 -8.61 5.12 -30.05
N ASP A 6 -9.81 4.76 -29.59
CA ASP A 6 -10.35 5.07 -28.27
C ASP A 6 -9.24 4.96 -27.19
N ILE A 7 -8.61 6.09 -26.84
CA ILE A 7 -7.74 6.17 -25.68
C ILE A 7 -8.68 6.00 -24.50
N LEU A 8 -8.80 4.76 -24.04
CA LEU A 8 -9.53 4.44 -22.83
C LEU A 8 -8.85 5.19 -21.69
N GLU A 9 -9.40 6.34 -21.29
CA GLU A 9 -9.08 6.96 -20.02
C GLU A 9 -9.49 5.99 -18.92
N ILE A 10 -8.55 5.16 -18.46
CA ILE A 10 -8.77 4.29 -17.31
C ILE A 10 -8.61 5.20 -16.08
N PRO A 11 -9.70 5.53 -15.37
CA PRO A 11 -9.61 6.39 -14.19
C PRO A 11 -8.78 5.68 -13.12
N LEU A 12 -7.88 6.43 -12.48
CA LEU A 12 -7.06 5.93 -11.39
C LEU A 12 -7.95 5.38 -10.27
N ARG A 13 -7.68 4.15 -9.84
CA ARG A 13 -8.36 3.56 -8.69
C ARG A 13 -8.13 4.43 -7.45
N PRO A 14 -9.16 4.76 -6.66
CA PRO A 14 -9.00 5.63 -5.52
C PRO A 14 -8.26 4.92 -4.36
N LEU A 15 -7.43 5.67 -3.65
CA LEU A 15 -6.81 5.22 -2.39
C LEU A 15 -7.75 5.47 -1.21
N VAL A 16 -7.92 4.44 -0.37
CA VAL A 16 -8.59 4.55 0.93
C VAL A 16 -7.55 4.31 2.03
N TRP A 17 -7.37 5.32 2.89
CA TRP A 17 -6.40 5.27 3.97
C TRP A 17 -7.02 4.69 5.23
N MET A 18 -6.49 3.56 5.72
CA MET A 18 -6.97 2.93 6.94
C MET A 18 -6.22 3.44 8.17
N GLY A 19 -6.97 3.88 9.19
CA GLY A 19 -6.40 4.34 10.46
C GLY A 19 -5.43 5.50 10.28
N ASP A 20 -4.20 5.34 10.77
CA ASP A 20 -3.14 6.35 10.74
C ASP A 20 -2.18 6.20 9.54
N SER A 21 -2.48 5.34 8.56
CA SER A 21 -1.55 5.00 7.48
C SER A 21 -1.07 6.22 6.68
N LEU A 22 -1.96 7.16 6.36
CA LEU A 22 -1.61 8.43 5.70
C LEU A 22 -0.70 9.30 6.56
N LYS A 23 -0.99 9.40 7.86
CA LYS A 23 -0.19 10.18 8.82
C LYS A 23 1.23 9.60 8.90
N ASN A 24 1.35 8.28 8.96
CA ASN A 24 2.64 7.61 9.07
C ASN A 24 3.47 7.79 7.80
N ILE A 25 2.88 7.64 6.59
CA ILE A 25 3.59 7.93 5.33
C ILE A 25 4.06 9.38 5.25
N ARG A 26 3.23 10.33 5.71
CA ARG A 26 3.60 11.75 5.73
C ARG A 26 4.78 12.05 6.67
N SER A 27 4.98 11.24 7.71
CA SER A 27 6.12 11.33 8.63
C SER A 27 7.40 10.66 8.15
N PHE A 28 7.36 9.93 7.02
CA PHE A 28 8.58 9.34 6.45
C PHE A 28 9.54 10.43 5.94
N PRO A 29 10.85 10.14 5.86
CA PRO A 29 11.79 10.98 5.15
C PRO A 29 11.29 11.32 3.74
N GLU A 30 11.63 12.51 3.24
CA GLU A 30 11.07 13.02 1.99
C GLU A 30 11.28 12.07 0.80
N GLU A 31 12.49 11.50 0.65
CA GLU A 31 12.79 10.54 -0.42
C GLU A 31 11.92 9.26 -0.30
N VAL A 32 11.73 8.77 0.91
CA VAL A 32 10.89 7.60 1.18
C VAL A 32 9.44 7.91 0.86
N ARG A 33 8.94 9.07 1.28
CA ARG A 33 7.57 9.52 1.00
C ARG A 33 7.32 9.66 -0.49
N ALA A 34 8.26 10.25 -1.23
CA ALA A 34 8.17 10.38 -2.69
C ALA A 34 8.16 9.01 -3.38
N SER A 35 9.06 8.12 -2.99
CA SER A 35 9.13 6.75 -3.54
C SER A 35 7.87 5.95 -3.28
N VAL A 36 7.34 5.97 -2.05
CA VAL A 36 6.10 5.28 -1.69
C VAL A 36 4.90 5.91 -2.42
N GLY A 37 4.86 7.24 -2.53
CA GLY A 37 3.81 7.94 -3.26
C GLY A 37 3.77 7.56 -4.75
N TYR A 38 4.93 7.53 -5.40
CA TYR A 38 5.06 7.08 -6.78
C TYR A 38 4.61 5.62 -6.95
N ALA A 39 5.06 4.72 -6.08
CA ALA A 39 4.64 3.32 -6.11
C ALA A 39 3.11 3.19 -5.93
N LEU A 40 2.49 3.94 -5.01
CA LEU A 40 1.04 3.93 -4.86
C LEU A 40 0.33 4.47 -6.11
N GLN A 41 0.85 5.50 -6.77
CA GLN A 41 0.29 6.01 -8.02
C GLN A 41 0.30 4.96 -9.13
N LEU A 42 1.38 4.19 -9.27
CA LEU A 42 1.43 3.05 -10.21
C LEU A 42 0.35 2.01 -9.87
N VAL A 43 0.15 1.70 -8.59
CA VAL A 43 -0.94 0.80 -8.16
C VAL A 43 -2.31 1.36 -8.53
N GLN A 44 -2.53 2.66 -8.39
CA GLN A 44 -3.78 3.32 -8.81
C GLN A 44 -4.02 3.19 -10.33
N ALA A 45 -2.95 3.21 -11.13
CA ALA A 45 -2.99 2.98 -12.57
C ALA A 45 -3.13 1.49 -12.95
N GLY A 46 -3.24 0.58 -11.99
CA GLY A 46 -3.34 -0.85 -12.24
C GLY A 46 -2.00 -1.57 -12.44
N GLU A 47 -0.88 -0.86 -12.29
CA GLU A 47 0.45 -1.43 -12.38
C GLU A 47 0.90 -2.04 -11.04
N THR A 48 1.87 -2.96 -11.10
CA THR A 48 2.53 -3.49 -9.91
C THR A 48 3.94 -2.90 -9.81
N PRO A 49 4.21 -2.06 -8.80
CA PRO A 49 5.54 -1.51 -8.58
C PRO A 49 6.61 -2.60 -8.45
N THR A 50 7.81 -2.35 -8.96
CA THR A 50 8.93 -3.31 -8.91
C THR A 50 9.41 -3.60 -7.49
N ASP A 51 9.17 -2.67 -6.56
CA ASP A 51 9.51 -2.79 -5.14
C ASP A 51 8.36 -3.37 -4.28
N ALA A 52 7.21 -3.67 -4.90
CA ALA A 52 6.08 -4.30 -4.23
C ALA A 52 6.30 -5.82 -4.07
N LYS A 53 6.03 -6.32 -2.87
CA LYS A 53 6.14 -7.74 -2.51
C LYS A 53 4.84 -8.24 -1.94
N LEU A 54 4.50 -9.50 -2.20
CA LEU A 54 3.31 -10.11 -1.62
C LEU A 54 3.45 -10.24 -0.09
N PHE A 55 2.50 -9.67 0.66
CA PHE A 55 2.44 -9.78 2.11
C PHE A 55 1.62 -11.01 2.52
N LYS A 56 2.30 -12.06 2.97
CA LYS A 56 1.68 -13.36 3.27
C LYS A 56 0.94 -13.35 4.62
N GLY A 57 -0.09 -14.18 4.73
CA GLY A 57 -0.74 -14.50 6.01
C GLY A 57 -1.79 -13.49 6.50
N VAL A 58 -2.26 -12.59 5.64
CA VAL A 58 -3.32 -11.60 5.96
C VAL A 58 -4.59 -11.87 5.16
N GLY A 59 -4.47 -11.85 3.83
CA GLY A 59 -5.56 -11.99 2.89
C GLY A 59 -5.01 -12.06 1.46
N SER A 60 -5.89 -12.23 0.48
CA SER A 60 -5.49 -12.22 -0.93
C SER A 60 -5.24 -10.79 -1.42
N GLY A 61 -4.22 -10.61 -2.26
CA GLY A 61 -3.93 -9.31 -2.87
C GLY A 61 -3.45 -8.24 -1.90
N VAL A 62 -2.79 -8.64 -0.81
CA VAL A 62 -2.10 -7.72 0.10
C VAL A 62 -0.62 -7.66 -0.26
N TYR A 63 -0.09 -6.47 -0.47
CA TYR A 63 1.27 -6.21 -0.90
C TYR A 63 1.95 -5.22 0.05
N GLU A 64 3.27 -5.25 0.09
CA GLU A 64 4.11 -4.28 0.79
C GLU A 64 5.12 -3.63 -0.15
N ILE A 65 5.21 -2.30 -0.11
CA ILE A 65 6.33 -1.53 -0.64
C ILE A 65 7.40 -1.49 0.44
N VAL A 66 8.65 -1.81 0.08
CA VAL A 66 9.78 -1.83 1.03
C VAL A 66 10.87 -0.88 0.55
N LYS A 67 11.06 0.23 1.26
CA LYS A 67 12.10 1.23 0.96
C LYS A 67 13.14 1.28 2.09
N ARG A 68 14.41 1.08 1.74
CA ARG A 68 15.53 1.33 2.66
C ARG A 68 15.96 2.78 2.52
N TYR A 69 16.25 3.42 3.64
CA TYR A 69 16.77 4.78 3.70
C TYR A 69 17.63 4.92 4.95
N ASP A 70 18.87 5.37 4.77
CA ASP A 70 19.91 5.36 5.80
C ASP A 70 20.05 3.96 6.45
N THR A 71 19.88 3.86 7.77
CA THR A 71 19.99 2.61 8.53
C THR A 71 18.65 1.91 8.74
N ASP A 72 17.55 2.48 8.25
CA ASP A 72 16.18 2.03 8.51
C ASP A 72 15.49 1.45 7.27
N THR A 73 14.40 0.72 7.52
CA THR A 73 13.53 0.18 6.47
C THR A 73 12.11 0.64 6.70
N TYR A 74 11.54 1.33 5.72
CA TYR A 74 10.18 1.84 5.73
C TYR A 74 9.30 0.90 4.90
N ARG A 75 8.10 0.63 5.41
CA ARG A 75 7.13 -0.24 4.74
C ARG A 75 5.78 0.44 4.64
N ALA A 76 5.12 0.27 3.51
CA ALA A 76 3.72 0.62 3.30
C ALA A 76 2.98 -0.61 2.78
N VAL A 77 1.91 -1.00 3.46
CA VAL A 77 1.14 -2.22 3.17
C VAL A 77 -0.23 -1.83 2.65
N TYR A 78 -0.63 -2.43 1.53
CA TYR A 78 -1.87 -2.10 0.82
C TYR A 78 -2.57 -3.34 0.27
N ALA A 79 -3.88 -3.24 0.04
CA ALA A 79 -4.70 -4.29 -0.55
C ALA A 79 -5.36 -3.81 -1.85
N VAL A 80 -5.28 -4.64 -2.90
CA VAL A 80 -5.79 -4.31 -4.25
C VAL A 80 -6.98 -5.15 -4.69
N LYS A 81 -7.37 -6.16 -3.90
CA LYS A 81 -8.47 -7.10 -4.22
C LYS A 81 -9.72 -6.89 -3.35
N ILE A 82 -9.91 -5.67 -2.86
CA ILE A 82 -11.10 -5.28 -2.10
C ILE A 82 -11.87 -4.30 -2.99
N GLY A 83 -12.85 -4.83 -3.74
CA GLY A 83 -13.61 -4.05 -4.72
C GLY A 83 -12.73 -3.32 -5.75
N GLU A 84 -13.13 -2.11 -6.11
CA GLU A 84 -12.43 -1.27 -7.10
C GLU A 84 -11.41 -0.31 -6.47
N LYS A 85 -11.32 -0.27 -5.14
CA LYS A 85 -10.48 0.68 -4.39
C LYS A 85 -9.18 0.03 -3.93
N ILE A 86 -8.19 0.85 -3.61
CA ILE A 86 -6.93 0.39 -3.04
C ILE A 86 -6.87 0.83 -1.59
N TYR A 87 -6.76 -0.12 -0.67
CA TYR A 87 -6.75 0.17 0.75
C TYR A 87 -5.32 0.20 1.27
N VAL A 88 -4.85 1.36 1.72
CA VAL A 88 -3.55 1.47 2.39
C VAL A 88 -3.76 1.14 3.88
N LEU A 89 -3.39 -0.08 4.24
CA LEU A 89 -3.65 -0.69 5.54
C LEU A 89 -2.73 -0.13 6.62
N HIS A 90 -1.44 -0.08 6.37
CA HIS A 90 -0.47 0.32 7.40
C HIS A 90 0.79 0.88 6.79
N ALA A 91 1.47 1.75 7.52
CA ALA A 91 2.78 2.23 7.15
C ALA A 91 3.62 2.44 8.41
N PHE A 92 4.86 1.97 8.40
CA PHE A 92 5.72 1.97 9.58
C PHE A 92 7.21 1.95 9.21
N GLN A 93 8.02 2.48 10.12
CA GLN A 93 9.47 2.38 10.09
C GLN A 93 9.91 1.17 10.92
N LYS A 94 10.55 0.20 10.26
CA LYS A 94 11.22 -0.91 10.91
C LYS A 94 12.68 -0.55 11.13
N LYS A 95 13.05 -0.38 12.40
CA LYS A 95 14.45 -0.14 12.82
C LYS A 95 15.32 -1.38 12.65
N SER A 96 16.57 -1.20 12.24
CA SER A 96 17.54 -2.27 11.93
C SER A 96 17.78 -3.25 13.07
N THR A 97 17.63 -2.81 14.32
CA THR A 97 17.84 -3.62 15.52
C THR A 97 16.76 -4.68 15.78
N ARG A 98 15.64 -4.65 15.06
CA ARG A 98 14.45 -5.49 15.33
C ARG A 98 14.37 -6.80 14.53
N GLY A 99 15.47 -7.31 13.98
CA GLY A 99 15.52 -8.56 13.19
C GLY A 99 14.97 -8.38 11.77
N ILE A 100 14.86 -9.43 10.95
CA ILE A 100 14.40 -9.31 9.53
C ILE A 100 12.88 -9.27 9.41
N LYS A 101 12.16 -9.93 10.33
CA LYS A 101 10.70 -10.09 10.29
C LYS A 101 9.97 -8.80 10.67
N THR A 102 8.76 -8.64 10.13
CA THR A 102 7.81 -7.61 10.58
C THR A 102 7.38 -7.92 12.01
N PRO A 103 7.36 -6.95 12.94
CA PRO A 103 6.88 -7.16 14.31
C PRO A 103 5.46 -7.72 14.33
N GLN A 104 5.16 -8.63 15.27
CA GLN A 104 3.86 -9.29 15.36
C GLN A 104 2.71 -8.27 15.52
N ALA A 105 2.94 -7.21 16.31
CA ALA A 105 1.96 -6.13 16.49
C ALA A 105 1.58 -5.44 15.17
N ASP A 106 2.55 -5.20 14.27
CA ASP A 106 2.27 -4.62 12.95
C ASP A 106 1.49 -5.61 12.08
N VAL A 107 1.83 -6.91 12.13
CA VAL A 107 1.09 -7.97 11.42
C VAL A 107 -0.36 -8.05 11.89
N ASP A 108 -0.60 -8.00 13.19
CA ASP A 108 -1.94 -8.09 13.78
C ASP A 108 -2.77 -6.85 13.43
N LEU A 109 -2.16 -5.66 13.45
CA LEU A 109 -2.80 -4.42 13.03
C LEU A 109 -3.18 -4.45 11.54
N ILE A 110 -2.29 -4.96 10.67
CA ILE A 110 -2.57 -5.13 9.24
C ILE A 110 -3.76 -6.09 9.05
N LYS A 111 -3.81 -7.21 9.77
CA LYS A 111 -4.94 -8.16 9.73
C LYS A 111 -6.24 -7.53 10.16
N GLN A 112 -6.23 -6.75 11.24
CA GLN A 112 -7.40 -6.04 11.72
C GLN A 112 -7.90 -5.06 10.66
N ARG A 113 -7.02 -4.18 10.18
CA ARG A 113 -7.38 -3.16 9.17
C ARG A 113 -7.82 -3.75 7.84
N TYR A 114 -7.31 -4.93 7.46
CA TYR A 114 -7.78 -5.66 6.29
C TYR A 114 -9.24 -6.10 6.46
N LYS A 115 -9.60 -6.66 7.62
CA LYS A 115 -10.99 -7.04 7.92
C LYS A 115 -11.90 -5.82 7.92
N ASP A 116 -11.47 -4.72 8.52
CA ASP A 116 -12.22 -3.47 8.54
C ASP A 116 -12.43 -2.91 7.13
N ALA A 117 -11.40 -2.97 6.27
CA ALA A 117 -11.49 -2.56 4.87
C ALA A 117 -12.51 -3.41 4.08
N VAL A 118 -12.47 -4.74 4.26
CA VAL A 118 -13.45 -5.65 3.63
C VAL A 118 -14.87 -5.39 4.14
N ALA A 119 -15.04 -5.11 5.43
CA ALA A 119 -16.35 -4.77 5.99
C ALA A 119 -16.86 -3.44 5.47
N ARG A 120 -15.99 -2.43 5.33
CA ARG A 120 -16.32 -1.12 4.77
C ARG A 120 -16.79 -1.21 3.32
N GLU A 121 -16.08 -1.95 2.47
CA GLU A 121 -16.47 -2.11 1.06
C GLU A 121 -17.83 -2.81 0.89
N LYS A 122 -18.24 -3.66 1.85
CA LYS A 122 -19.56 -4.31 1.81
C LYS A 122 -20.72 -3.40 2.23
N GLN A 123 -20.43 -2.28 2.88
CA GLN A 123 -21.44 -1.34 3.40
C GLN A 123 -21.63 -0.12 2.48
N GLU A 124 -20.76 0.03 1.49
CA GLU A 124 -20.84 1.03 0.44
C GLU A 124 -21.55 0.43 -0.80
#